data_AF-A0A431HP75-F1
#
_entry.id   AF-A0A431HP75-F1
#
_cell.length_a   1.000
_cell.length_b   1.000
_cell.length_c   1.000
_cell.angle_alpha   90.00
_cell.angle_beta   90.00
_cell.angle_gamma   90.00
#
_symmetry.space_group_name_H-M   'P 1'
#
loop_
_entity.id
_entity.type
_entity.pdbx_description
1 polymer ?
#
loop_
_entity_poly.entity_id
_entity_poly.type
_entity_poly.pdbx_seq_one_letter_code
_entity_poly.pdbx_strand_id
1 'polypeptide(L)'
;MKYEIQKNLPVARFWYKGTHTHPVRRTVLVTQSDKDHIQGYELRNGNLVRVASKAPIKTYSRSKIAKGINLRADNPLRRKNPQKSTLIRKPLINIIESGV
;
A
#
# COMPACT_ATOMS: atom_id res chain seq x y z
N MET A 1 10.16 -12.20 10.62
CA MET A 1 10.43 -11.31 9.46
C MET A 1 11.95 -11.27 9.28
N LYS A 2 12.43 -11.25 8.04
CA LYS A 2 13.86 -11.43 7.69
C LYS A 2 14.62 -10.10 7.53
N TYR A 3 13.93 -9.00 7.23
CA TYR A 3 14.54 -7.72 6.91
C TYR A 3 14.06 -6.61 7.84
N GLU A 4 14.95 -5.64 8.11
CA GLU A 4 14.63 -4.44 8.87
C GLU A 4 13.67 -3.53 8.09
N ILE A 5 12.76 -2.88 8.83
CA ILE A 5 11.75 -1.98 8.26
C ILE A 5 12.34 -0.57 8.19
N GLN A 6 12.07 0.14 7.10
CA GLN A 6 12.53 1.52 6.94
C GLN A 6 11.77 2.46 7.89
N LYS A 7 12.49 3.12 8.81
CA LYS A 7 11.92 3.89 9.94
C LYS A 7 10.95 5.02 9.54
N ASN A 8 11.10 5.59 8.34
CA ASN A 8 10.27 6.71 7.85
C ASN A 8 9.20 6.31 6.82
N LEU A 9 9.23 5.09 6.32
CA LEU A 9 8.26 4.58 5.37
C LEU A 9 7.80 3.17 5.75
N PRO A 10 7.38 2.92 7.00
CA PRO A 10 7.13 1.55 7.42
C PRO A 10 6.01 0.87 6.63
N VAL A 11 5.05 1.64 6.08
CA VAL A 11 3.95 1.16 5.23
C VAL A 11 3.81 2.04 3.99
N ALA A 12 3.78 1.42 2.81
CA ALA A 12 3.40 2.03 1.55
C ALA A 12 2.04 1.51 1.07
N ARG A 13 1.12 2.41 0.75
CA ARG A 13 -0.19 2.08 0.15
C ARG A 13 -0.29 2.74 -1.21
N PHE A 14 -0.49 1.94 -2.24
CA PHE A 14 -0.54 2.43 -3.61
C PHE A 14 -1.38 1.53 -4.50
N TRP A 15 -1.64 2.01 -5.72
CA TRP A 15 -2.31 1.23 -6.75
C TRP A 15 -1.30 0.80 -7.81
N TYR A 16 -1.34 -0.47 -8.20
CA TYR A 16 -0.49 -1.02 -9.23
C TYR A 16 -1.24 -1.06 -10.57
N LYS A 17 -0.68 -0.42 -11.59
CA LYS A 17 -1.18 -0.44 -12.97
C LYS A 17 -0.44 -1.55 -13.73
N GLY A 18 -1.13 -2.66 -13.98
CA GLY A 18 -0.64 -3.84 -14.71
C GLY A 18 -1.60 -4.23 -15.84
N THR A 19 -1.66 -5.53 -16.16
CA THR A 19 -2.59 -6.10 -17.16
C THR A 19 -4.06 -6.14 -16.71
N HIS A 20 -4.42 -5.41 -15.66
CA HIS A 20 -5.76 -5.40 -15.09
C HIS A 20 -6.59 -4.26 -15.70
N THR A 21 -7.90 -4.49 -15.87
CA THR A 21 -8.86 -3.46 -16.30
C THR A 21 -8.89 -2.25 -15.36
N HIS A 22 -8.64 -2.45 -14.07
CA HIS A 22 -8.54 -1.40 -13.07
C HIS A 22 -7.28 -1.53 -12.20
N PRO A 23 -6.72 -0.42 -11.70
CA PRO A 23 -5.55 -0.45 -10.82
C PRO A 23 -5.83 -1.23 -9.53
N VAL A 24 -4.91 -2.12 -9.14
CA VAL A 24 -5.07 -2.97 -7.96
C VAL A 24 -4.48 -2.31 -6.72
N ARG A 25 -5.28 -2.19 -5.66
CA ARG A 25 -4.82 -1.64 -4.37
C ARG A 25 -3.84 -2.61 -3.69
N ARG A 26 -2.67 -2.10 -3.30
CA ARG A 26 -1.65 -2.84 -2.57
C ARG A 26 -1.22 -2.11 -1.30
N THR A 27 -0.91 -2.89 -0.28
CA THR A 27 -0.31 -2.42 0.98
C THR A 27 0.96 -3.22 1.20
N VAL A 28 2.08 -2.51 1.38
CA VAL A 28 3.41 -3.10 1.50
C VAL A 28 4.08 -2.56 2.76
N LEU A 29 4.62 -3.42 3.61
CA LEU A 29 5.56 -3.00 4.66
C LEU A 29 6.94 -2.83 4.05
N VAL A 30 7.46 -1.61 4.00
CA VAL A 30 8.65 -1.30 3.21
C VAL A 30 9.91 -1.71 3.96
N THR A 31 10.75 -2.47 3.27
CA THR A 31 12.09 -2.85 3.75
C THR A 31 13.16 -2.05 3.03
N GLN A 32 12.94 -1.75 1.75
CA GLN A 32 13.85 -0.93 0.93
C GLN A 32 13.05 0.00 0.01
N SER A 33 13.53 1.23 -0.16
CA SER A 33 12.91 2.24 -0.99
C SER A 33 13.98 3.08 -1.66
N ASP A 34 14.10 2.90 -2.97
CA ASP A 34 15.01 3.64 -3.83
C ASP A 34 14.22 4.57 -4.74
N LYS A 35 14.91 5.41 -5.53
CA LYS A 35 14.26 6.35 -6.45
C LYS A 35 13.26 5.67 -7.39
N ASP A 36 13.57 4.47 -7.85
CA ASP A 36 12.83 3.76 -8.91
C ASP A 36 12.00 2.58 -8.40
N HIS A 37 12.32 2.07 -7.21
CA HIS A 37 11.74 0.83 -6.69
C HIS A 37 11.31 0.94 -5.23
N ILE A 38 10.29 0.16 -4.89
CA ILE A 38 9.86 -0.08 -3.49
C ILE A 38 9.83 -1.58 -3.30
N GLN A 39 10.52 -2.08 -2.28
CA GLN A 39 10.49 -3.48 -1.90
C GLN A 39 9.94 -3.64 -0.49
N GLY A 40 9.19 -4.71 -0.27
CA GLY A 40 8.71 -5.02 1.05
C GLY A 40 7.70 -6.16 1.09
N TYR A 41 7.17 -6.42 2.28
CA TYR A 41 6.19 -7.46 2.53
C TYR A 41 4.81 -7.03 2.04
N GLU A 42 4.25 -7.73 1.06
CA GLU A 42 2.91 -7.46 0.51
C GLU A 42 1.82 -7.99 1.44
N LEU A 43 1.31 -7.10 2.30
CA LEU A 43 0.21 -7.40 3.21
C LEU A 43 -1.14 -7.46 2.51
N ARG A 44 -1.30 -6.73 1.40
CA ARG A 44 -2.56 -6.73 0.63
C ARG A 44 -2.31 -6.68 -0.87
N ASN A 45 -3.06 -7.53 -1.59
CA ASN A 45 -3.16 -7.52 -3.05
C ASN A 45 -4.64 -7.59 -3.45
N GLY A 46 -5.25 -6.44 -3.76
CA GLY A 46 -6.69 -6.35 -4.03
C GLY A 46 -7.51 -6.74 -2.80
N ASN A 47 -8.26 -7.84 -2.91
CA ASN A 47 -9.07 -8.40 -1.82
C ASN A 47 -8.28 -9.38 -0.94
N LEU A 48 -7.13 -9.86 -1.40
CA LEU A 48 -6.31 -10.79 -0.63
C LEU A 48 -5.51 -10.04 0.43
N VAL A 49 -5.71 -10.39 1.69
CA VAL A 49 -5.02 -9.81 2.85
C VAL A 49 -4.20 -10.91 3.54
N ARG A 50 -3.00 -10.56 4.00
CA ARG A 50 -2.06 -11.47 4.67
C ARG A 50 -1.48 -10.80 5.90
N VAL A 51 -1.23 -11.63 6.92
CA VAL A 51 -0.42 -11.27 8.08
C VAL A 51 1.05 -11.13 7.65
N ALA A 52 1.81 -10.25 8.30
CA ALA A 52 3.20 -9.96 7.94
C ALA A 52 4.11 -11.19 7.93
N SER A 53 3.88 -12.17 8.82
CA SER A 53 4.62 -13.43 8.90
C SER A 53 4.47 -14.32 7.65
N LYS A 54 3.34 -14.21 6.95
CA LYS A 54 3.01 -14.99 5.74
C LYS A 54 3.03 -14.16 4.47
N ALA A 55 3.40 -12.89 4.57
CA ALA A 55 3.41 -11.97 3.44
C ALA A 55 4.65 -12.21 2.56
N PRO A 56 4.48 -12.34 1.23
CA PRO A 56 5.62 -12.46 0.34
C PRO A 56 6.33 -11.11 0.20
N ILE A 57 7.65 -11.16 0.02
CA ILE A 57 8.44 -9.98 -0.33
C ILE A 57 8.31 -9.75 -1.83
N LYS A 58 7.98 -8.52 -2.23
CA LYS A 58 7.88 -8.12 -3.63
C LYS A 58 8.55 -6.79 -3.87
N THR A 59 9.07 -6.64 -5.07
CA THR A 59 9.62 -5.39 -5.58
C THR A 59 8.66 -4.77 -6.59
N TYR A 60 8.42 -3.48 -6.45
CA TYR A 60 7.52 -2.70 -7.29
C TYR A 60 8.29 -1.57 -7.93
N SER A 61 8.25 -1.48 -9.26
CA SER A 61 8.74 -0.29 -9.94
C SER A 61 7.76 0.87 -9.73
N ARG A 62 8.27 2.00 -9.25
CA ARG A 62 7.51 3.24 -9.06
C ARG A 62 6.91 3.77 -10.36
N SER A 63 7.48 3.39 -11.52
CA SER A 63 6.91 3.69 -12.83
C SER A 63 5.53 3.04 -13.06
N LYS A 64 5.31 1.84 -12.52
CA LYS A 64 4.06 1.06 -12.63
C LYS A 64 3.08 1.37 -11.51
N ILE A 65 3.53 2.09 -10.48
CA ILE A 65 2.65 2.62 -9.45
C ILE A 65 1.84 3.74 -10.08
N ALA A 66 0.51 3.61 -10.03
CA ALA A 66 -0.38 4.63 -10.55
C ALA A 66 -0.12 5.94 -9.79
N LYS A 67 0.43 6.93 -10.50
CA LYS A 67 0.59 8.29 -9.98
C LYS A 67 -0.79 8.84 -9.64
N GLY A 68 -0.90 9.57 -8.54
CA GLY A 68 -2.13 10.11 -7.95
C GLY A 68 -2.89 11.14 -8.81
N ILE A 69 -2.88 11.01 -10.13
CA ILE A 69 -3.79 11.70 -11.04
C ILE A 69 -5.26 11.38 -10.68
N ASN A 70 -5.49 10.22 -10.06
CA ASN A 70 -6.75 9.86 -9.39
C ASN A 70 -6.95 10.57 -8.03
N LEU A 71 -6.18 11.60 -7.67
CA LEU A 71 -6.29 12.42 -6.45
C LEU A 71 -6.21 13.94 -6.76
N ARG A 72 -6.34 14.33 -8.04
CA ARG A 72 -6.35 15.74 -8.45
C ARG A 72 -7.45 16.54 -7.74
N ALA A 73 -7.29 17.86 -7.63
CA ALA A 73 -8.25 18.74 -6.95
C ALA A 73 -9.64 18.79 -7.62
N ASP A 74 -9.69 18.47 -8.92
CA ASP A 74 -10.91 18.30 -9.73
C ASP A 74 -11.53 16.90 -9.60
N ASN A 75 -10.92 15.95 -8.87
CA ASN A 75 -11.48 14.63 -8.70
C ASN A 75 -12.82 14.69 -7.93
N PRO A 76 -13.94 14.25 -8.51
CA PRO A 76 -15.25 14.26 -7.85
C PRO A 76 -15.27 13.44 -6.55
N LEU A 77 -14.39 12.44 -6.39
CA LEU A 77 -14.24 11.67 -5.15
C LEU A 77 -13.67 12.48 -3.99
N ARG A 78 -12.93 13.57 -4.28
CA ARG A 78 -12.34 14.47 -3.28
C ARG A 78 -13.30 15.59 -2.86
N ARG A 79 -14.26 15.92 -3.73
CA ARG A 79 -15.35 16.87 -3.47
C ARG A 79 -16.52 16.26 -2.70
N LYS A 80 -16.59 14.93 -2.58
CA LYS A 80 -17.53 14.29 -1.66
C LYS A 80 -17.13 14.62 -0.22
N ASN A 81 -18.09 15.09 0.58
CA ASN A 81 -17.91 15.22 2.02
C ASN A 81 -17.33 13.92 2.58
N PRO A 82 -16.31 13.98 3.46
CA PRO A 82 -15.72 12.78 4.03
C PRO A 82 -16.84 12.02 4.74
N GLN A 83 -17.27 10.90 4.16
CA GLN A 83 -18.15 9.98 4.86
C GLN A 83 -17.42 9.52 6.11
N LYS A 84 -18.15 9.36 7.22
CA LYS A 84 -17.63 8.77 8.46
C LYS A 84 -16.85 7.51 8.08
N SER A 85 -15.53 7.60 8.15
CA SER A 85 -14.65 6.49 7.82
C SER A 85 -14.88 5.40 8.85
N THR A 86 -15.34 4.22 8.43
CA THR A 86 -15.31 3.02 9.27
C THR A 86 -13.87 2.55 9.54
N LEU A 87 -12.88 3.09 8.81
CA LEU A 87 -11.47 2.80 9.03
C LEU A 87 -10.92 3.64 10.18
N ILE A 88 -10.66 2.96 11.29
CA ILE A 88 -9.98 3.49 12.47
C ILE A 88 -8.47 3.48 12.22
N ARG A 89 -7.76 4.55 12.59
CA ARG A 89 -6.28 4.57 12.57
C ARG A 89 -5.77 3.66 13.67
N LYS A 90 -5.14 2.54 13.32
CA LYS A 90 -4.50 1.62 14.26
C LYS A 90 -2.98 1.85 14.35
N PRO A 91 -2.36 1.57 15.50
CA PRO A 91 -0.90 1.47 15.63
C PRO A 91 -0.30 0.54 14.57
N LEU A 92 0.94 0.83 14.15
CA LEU A 92 1.65 0.04 13.15
C LEU A 92 1.78 -1.45 13.54
N ILE A 93 1.96 -1.72 14.82
CA ILE A 93 2.10 -3.09 15.35
C ILE A 93 0.85 -3.93 15.08
N ASN A 94 -0.33 -3.33 15.18
CA ASN A 94 -1.59 -4.01 14.89
C ASN A 94 -1.68 -4.41 13.42
N ILE A 95 -1.11 -3.61 12.50
CA ILE A 95 -1.08 -3.93 11.06
C ILE A 95 -0.18 -5.16 10.79
N ILE A 96 0.92 -5.29 11.55
CA ILE A 96 1.85 -6.41 11.43
C ILE A 96 1.19 -7.70 11.92
N GLU A 97 0.49 -7.64 13.05
CA GLU A 97 -0.16 -8.79 13.70
C GLU A 97 -1.44 -9.26 12.99
N SER A 98 -2.33 -8.35 12.61
CA SER A 98 -3.62 -8.75 12.01
C SER A 98 -3.54 -9.02 10.51
N GLY A 99 -2.52 -8.49 9.82
CA GLY A 99 -2.66 -8.19 8.40
C GLY A 99 -3.71 -7.08 8.19
N VAL A 100 -3.63 -6.36 7.07
CA VAL A 100 -4.35 -5.10 6.81
C VAL A 100 -5.77 -4.99 7.39
#